data_AF-A0A1H0MFL4-F1
#
_entry.id   AF-A0A1H0MFL4-F1
#
_cell.length_a   1.000
_cell.length_b   1.000
_cell.length_c   1.000
_cell.angle_alpha   90.00
_cell.angle_beta   90.00
_cell.angle_gamma   90.00
#
_symmetry.space_group_name_H-M   'P 1'
#
loop_
_entity.id
_entity.type
_entity.pdbx_description
1 polymer ?
#
loop_
_entity_poly.entity_id
_entity_poly.type
_entity_poly.pdbx_seq_one_letter_code
_entity_poly.pdbx_strand_id
1 'polypeptide(L)'
;MSFTFLPPGDAFMPTMTERFAEAEKIEDRAERWTAQAEIALDTGDMYLVGLVLFKAIQEFGVDAFAAHSGESHARLQRLWMPGMVGSVDHAKSLYAHLGVRLPVDRYYAARLESMPVDGVVVH
;
A
#
# COMPACT_ATOMS: atom_id res chain seq x y z
N MET A 1 -33.76 4.74 28.11
CA MET A 1 -32.40 4.28 27.78
C MET A 1 -32.55 2.98 27.02
N SER A 2 -32.39 3.02 25.69
CA SER A 2 -32.50 1.82 24.86
C SER A 2 -31.11 1.23 24.69
N PHE A 3 -30.89 0.05 25.26
CA PHE A 3 -29.73 -0.79 24.96
C PHE A 3 -29.94 -1.41 23.59
N THR A 4 -29.21 -0.93 22.59
CA THR A 4 -29.15 -1.59 21.29
C THR A 4 -28.23 -2.80 21.42
N PHE A 5 -28.82 -3.99 21.47
CA PHE A 5 -28.13 -5.27 21.39
C PHE A 5 -27.64 -5.44 19.94
N LEU A 6 -26.33 -5.39 19.70
CA LEU A 6 -25.75 -5.83 18.42
C LEU A 6 -25.66 -7.37 18.42
N PRO A 7 -26.07 -8.06 17.34
CA PRO A 7 -25.96 -9.51 17.24
C PRO A 7 -24.47 -9.94 17.23
N PRO A 8 -24.12 -11.06 17.89
CA PRO A 8 -22.77 -11.59 17.86
C PRO A 8 -22.57 -12.30 16.51
N GLY A 9 -21.79 -11.72 15.60
CA GLY A 9 -21.57 -12.36 14.30
C GLY A 9 -20.74 -11.59 13.29
N ASP A 10 -20.60 -10.26 13.41
CA ASP A 10 -19.69 -9.53 12.53
C ASP A 10 -18.29 -9.56 13.14
N ALA A 11 -17.42 -10.39 12.58
CA ALA A 11 -15.98 -10.22 12.73
C ALA A 11 -15.67 -8.75 12.44
N PHE A 12 -15.30 -7.99 13.46
CA PHE A 12 -15.01 -6.57 13.36
C PHE A 12 -13.75 -6.44 12.49
N MET A 13 -13.93 -6.38 11.16
CA MET A 13 -12.86 -6.12 10.23
C MET A 13 -12.40 -4.69 10.52
N PRO A 14 -11.15 -4.48 10.98
CA PRO A 14 -10.69 -3.16 11.33
C PRO A 14 -10.83 -2.23 10.14
N THR A 15 -11.29 -1.00 10.40
CA THR A 15 -11.42 0.00 9.35
C THR A 15 -10.03 0.30 8.76
N MET A 16 -9.96 0.76 7.50
CA MET A 16 -8.67 1.06 6.85
C MET A 16 -7.81 2.02 7.70
N THR A 17 -8.45 3.01 8.32
CA THR A 17 -7.80 3.96 9.24
C THR A 17 -7.23 3.25 10.48
N GLU A 18 -7.97 2.31 11.07
CA GLU A 18 -7.47 1.50 12.19
C GLU A 18 -6.29 0.64 11.76
N ARG A 19 -6.33 0.03 10.58
CA ARG A 19 -5.20 -0.75 10.05
C ARG A 19 -3.92 0.08 9.94
N PHE A 20 -4.01 1.31 9.42
CA PHE A 20 -2.87 2.23 9.36
C PHE A 20 -2.41 2.67 10.76
N ALA A 21 -3.35 2.92 11.68
CA ALA A 21 -3.02 3.29 13.05
C ALA A 21 -2.31 2.16 13.81
N GLU A 22 -2.71 0.90 13.61
CA GLU A 22 -2.00 -0.26 14.16
C GLU A 22 -0.61 -0.41 13.54
N ALA A 23 -0.47 -0.23 12.22
CA ALA A 23 0.83 -0.30 11.55
C ALA A 23 1.81 0.77 12.06
N GLU A 24 1.34 1.98 12.38
CA GLU A 24 2.19 3.06 12.91
C GLU A 24 2.78 2.73 14.30
N LYS A 25 2.18 1.80 15.06
CA LYS A 25 2.69 1.37 16.37
C LYS A 25 3.91 0.45 16.27
N ILE A 26 4.23 -0.06 15.08
CA ILE A 26 5.37 -0.95 14.86
C ILE A 26 6.67 -0.15 15.02
N GLU A 27 7.53 -0.58 15.93
CA GLU A 27 8.80 0.10 16.25
C GLU A 27 9.84 -0.07 15.14
N ASP A 28 9.93 -1.26 14.55
CA ASP A 28 10.85 -1.48 13.42
C ASP A 28 10.36 -0.72 12.20
N ARG A 29 11.24 0.12 11.67
CA ARG A 29 10.93 1.01 10.56
C ARG A 29 10.58 0.23 9.29
N ALA A 30 11.33 -0.81 8.95
CA ALA A 30 11.13 -1.56 7.72
C ALA A 30 9.83 -2.37 7.79
N GLU A 31 9.53 -2.95 8.96
CA GLU A 31 8.28 -3.66 9.22
C GLU A 31 7.08 -2.71 9.21
N ARG A 32 7.17 -1.54 9.83
CA ARG A 32 6.12 -0.50 9.79
C ARG A 32 5.78 -0.10 8.37
N TRP A 33 6.79 0.26 7.57
CA TRP A 33 6.56 0.67 6.19
C TRP A 33 6.09 -0.50 5.31
N THR A 34 6.51 -1.72 5.60
CA THR A 34 5.98 -2.93 4.95
C THR A 34 4.48 -3.06 5.24
N ALA A 35 4.07 -3.00 6.50
CA ALA A 35 2.66 -3.09 6.89
C ALA A 35 1.81 -1.99 6.25
N GLN A 36 2.29 -0.74 6.22
CA GLN A 36 1.56 0.36 5.58
C GLN A 36 1.47 0.22 4.06
N ALA A 37 2.54 -0.26 3.41
CA ALA A 37 2.55 -0.50 1.97
C ALA A 37 1.60 -1.65 1.58
N GLU A 38 1.51 -2.68 2.42
CA GLU A 38 0.54 -3.78 2.28
C GLU A 38 -0.90 -3.28 2.38
N ILE A 39 -1.22 -2.50 3.41
CA ILE A 39 -2.56 -1.92 3.58
C ILE A 39 -2.91 -1.05 2.38
N ALA A 40 -1.98 -0.23 1.88
CA ALA A 40 -2.20 0.60 0.70
C ALA A 40 -2.46 -0.27 -0.55
N LEU A 41 -1.68 -1.34 -0.75
CA LEU A 41 -1.83 -2.23 -1.89
C LEU A 41 -3.16 -2.98 -1.88
N ASP A 42 -3.62 -3.42 -0.70
CA ASP A 42 -4.93 -4.07 -0.52
C ASP A 42 -6.10 -3.22 -1.00
N THR A 43 -5.97 -1.88 -1.00
CA THR A 43 -7.02 -0.98 -1.51
C THR A 43 -7.13 -0.99 -3.03
N GLY A 44 -6.06 -1.40 -3.73
CA GLY A 44 -5.93 -1.26 -5.18
C GLY A 44 -5.75 0.17 -5.67
N ASP A 45 -5.64 1.16 -4.78
CA ASP A 45 -5.40 2.56 -5.11
C ASP A 45 -3.90 2.88 -5.18
N MET A 46 -3.39 3.02 -6.40
CA MET A 46 -1.98 3.36 -6.65
C MET A 46 -1.59 4.75 -6.14
N TYR A 47 -2.56 5.65 -5.98
CA TYR A 47 -2.29 6.95 -5.36
C TYR A 47 -1.92 6.77 -3.88
N LEU A 48 -2.66 5.96 -3.14
CA LEU A 48 -2.35 5.66 -1.75
C LEU A 48 -1.00 4.94 -1.60
N VAL A 49 -0.69 4.01 -2.50
CA VAL A 49 0.62 3.35 -2.56
C VAL A 49 1.75 4.37 -2.75
N GLY A 50 1.55 5.38 -3.61
CA GLY A 50 2.48 6.47 -3.84
C GLY A 50 2.64 7.40 -2.63
N LEU A 51 1.55 7.69 -1.90
CA LEU A 51 1.59 8.49 -0.68
C LEU A 51 2.40 7.81 0.44
N VAL A 52 2.18 6.52 0.67
CA VAL A 52 2.95 5.75 1.67
C VAL A 52 4.43 5.72 1.27
N LEU A 53 4.72 5.53 -0.02
CA LEU A 53 6.09 5.51 -0.53
C LEU A 53 6.77 6.86 -0.31
N PHE A 54 6.07 7.95 -0.61
CA PHE A 54 6.56 9.30 -0.40
C PHE A 54 6.91 9.56 1.06
N LYS A 55 6.04 9.17 2.00
CA LYS A 55 6.32 9.30 3.44
C LYS A 55 7.54 8.46 3.88
N ALA A 56 7.63 7.23 3.39
CA ALA A 56 8.76 6.35 3.70
C ALA A 56 10.10 6.93 3.20
N ILE A 57 10.10 7.57 2.03
CA ILE A 57 11.25 8.29 1.46
C ILE A 57 11.58 9.55 2.28
N GLN A 58 10.58 10.32 2.72
CA GLN A 58 10.81 11.49 3.57
C GLN A 58 11.51 11.12 4.87
N GLU A 59 11.11 10.02 5.51
CA GLU A 59 11.78 9.51 6.71
C GLU A 59 13.19 8.97 6.41
N PHE A 60 13.47 8.52 5.18
CA PHE A 60 14.80 8.03 4.78
C PHE A 60 15.77 9.18 4.51
N GLY A 61 15.22 10.34 4.15
CA GLY A 61 15.98 11.43 3.57
C GLY A 61 15.93 11.33 2.04
N VAL A 62 15.27 12.31 1.42
CA VAL A 62 15.05 12.35 -0.04
C VAL A 62 16.39 12.33 -0.80
N ASP A 63 17.40 13.04 -0.30
CA ASP A 63 18.72 13.12 -0.95
C ASP A 63 19.45 11.77 -0.93
N ALA A 64 19.45 11.10 0.23
CA ALA A 64 20.06 9.79 0.38
C ALA A 64 19.33 8.75 -0.50
N PHE A 65 18.00 8.84 -0.57
CA PHE A 65 17.21 7.95 -1.41
C PHE A 65 17.49 8.18 -2.90
N ALA A 66 17.55 9.43 -3.35
CA ALA A 66 17.86 9.78 -4.73
C ALA A 66 19.24 9.22 -5.14
N ALA A 67 20.25 9.37 -4.29
CA ALA A 67 21.58 8.83 -4.51
C ALA A 67 21.60 7.29 -4.56
N HIS A 68 20.79 6.63 -3.71
CA HIS A 68 20.74 5.16 -3.64
C HIS A 68 19.93 4.51 -4.76
N SER A 69 18.80 5.11 -5.14
CA SER A 69 17.87 4.57 -6.16
C SER A 69 18.19 5.03 -7.58
N GLY A 70 18.96 6.13 -7.74
CA GLY A 70 19.20 6.77 -9.03
C GLY A 70 18.02 7.63 -9.53
N GLU A 71 16.98 7.78 -8.72
CA GLU A 71 15.81 8.59 -9.06
C GLU A 71 16.10 10.09 -8.94
N SER A 72 15.48 10.89 -9.82
CA SER A 72 15.63 12.35 -9.75
C SER A 72 14.81 12.95 -8.60
N HIS A 73 15.37 13.92 -7.87
CA HIS A 73 14.67 14.65 -6.82
C HIS A 73 13.32 15.20 -7.25
N ALA A 74 13.25 15.80 -8.45
CA ALA A 74 12.02 16.38 -8.97
C ALA A 74 10.92 15.32 -9.14
N ARG A 75 11.29 14.07 -9.45
CA ARG A 75 10.34 12.96 -9.53
C ARG A 75 9.91 12.50 -8.14
N LEU A 76 10.85 12.34 -7.21
CA LEU A 76 10.56 11.93 -5.83
C LEU A 76 9.63 12.90 -5.11
N GLN A 77 9.84 14.21 -5.31
CA GLN A 77 8.99 15.27 -4.75
C GLN A 77 7.56 15.28 -5.31
N ARG A 78 7.30 14.57 -6.41
CA ARG A 78 5.97 14.47 -7.03
C ARG A 78 5.29 13.14 -6.75
N LEU A 79 5.93 12.18 -6.07
CA LEU A 79 5.34 10.86 -5.82
C LEU A 79 4.00 10.91 -5.08
N TRP A 80 3.73 11.98 -4.32
CA TRP A 80 2.45 12.21 -3.68
C TRP A 80 1.34 12.60 -4.65
N MET A 81 1.62 12.94 -5.91
CA MET A 81 0.63 13.32 -6.91
C MET A 81 0.00 12.09 -7.57
N PRO A 82 -1.30 12.15 -7.94
CA PRO A 82 -1.94 11.08 -8.71
C PRO A 82 -1.21 10.77 -10.02
N GLY A 83 -1.13 9.48 -10.36
CA GLY A 83 -0.55 9.01 -11.63
C GLY A 83 0.98 8.92 -11.67
N MET A 84 1.69 9.32 -10.61
CA MET A 84 3.17 9.26 -10.58
C MET A 84 3.73 7.87 -10.31
N VAL A 85 2.95 7.00 -9.66
CA VAL A 85 3.21 5.58 -9.52
C VAL A 85 2.24 4.83 -10.45
N GLY A 86 2.73 4.50 -11.65
CA GLY A 86 1.90 3.93 -12.71
C GLY A 86 1.76 2.40 -12.68
N SER A 87 2.62 1.71 -11.92
CA SER A 87 2.58 0.24 -11.82
C SER A 87 3.01 -0.25 -10.44
N VAL A 88 2.47 -1.41 -10.06
CA VAL A 88 2.81 -2.10 -8.81
C VAL A 88 4.27 -2.56 -8.81
N ASP A 89 4.79 -2.99 -9.97
CA ASP A 89 6.20 -3.37 -10.11
C ASP A 89 7.16 -2.20 -9.88
N HIS A 90 6.79 -1.00 -10.36
CA HIS A 90 7.59 0.19 -10.09
C HIS A 90 7.56 0.54 -8.61
N ALA A 91 6.38 0.49 -7.98
CA ALA A 91 6.26 0.68 -6.53
C ALA A 91 7.14 -0.31 -5.76
N LYS A 92 7.09 -1.60 -6.12
CA LYS A 92 7.91 -2.68 -5.52
C LYS A 92 9.39 -2.35 -5.59
N SER A 93 9.88 -1.91 -6.76
CA SER A 93 11.28 -1.55 -6.94
C SER A 93 11.68 -0.39 -6.02
N LEU A 94 10.84 0.63 -5.89
CA LEU A 94 11.13 1.80 -5.05
C LEU A 94 11.10 1.47 -3.55
N TYR A 95 10.15 0.64 -3.11
CA TYR A 95 10.12 0.14 -1.74
C TYR A 95 11.31 -0.77 -1.41
N ALA A 96 11.78 -1.57 -2.37
CA ALA A 96 12.95 -2.43 -2.16
C ALA A 96 14.21 -1.64 -1.81
N HIS A 97 14.39 -0.43 -2.37
CA HIS A 97 15.48 0.48 -2.01
C HIS A 97 15.40 0.99 -0.55
N LEU A 98 14.24 0.89 0.09
CA LEU A 98 14.02 1.22 1.51
C LEU A 98 14.12 -0.01 2.42
N GLY A 99 14.42 -1.19 1.87
CA GLY A 99 14.32 -2.46 2.60
C GLY A 99 12.88 -2.91 2.87
N VAL A 100 11.89 -2.24 2.26
CA VAL A 100 10.47 -2.51 2.45
C VAL A 100 10.02 -3.57 1.43
N ARG A 101 9.30 -4.59 1.92
CA ARG A 101 8.79 -5.66 1.07
C ARG A 101 7.36 -5.34 0.66
N LEU A 102 7.08 -5.46 -0.63
CA LEU A 102 5.72 -5.33 -1.16
C LEU A 102 5.25 -6.70 -1.66
N PRO A 103 4.19 -7.32 -1.09
CA PRO A 103 3.72 -8.65 -1.48
C PRO A 103 2.87 -8.58 -2.76
N VAL A 104 3.52 -8.19 -3.85
CA VAL A 104 2.89 -7.99 -5.16
C VAL A 104 2.25 -9.27 -5.71
N ASP A 105 2.84 -10.43 -5.42
CA ASP A 105 2.32 -11.73 -5.88
C ASP A 105 0.95 -12.03 -5.26
N ARG A 106 0.77 -11.70 -3.97
CA ARG A 106 -0.51 -11.83 -3.27
C ARG A 106 -1.55 -10.89 -3.85
N TYR A 107 -1.15 -9.67 -4.18
CA TYR A 107 -2.04 -8.68 -4.82
C TYR A 107 -2.55 -9.16 -6.18
N TYR A 108 -1.67 -9.68 -7.04
CA TYR A 108 -2.08 -10.22 -8.34
C TYR A 108 -2.97 -11.45 -8.20
N ALA A 109 -2.67 -12.36 -7.26
CA ALA A 109 -3.50 -13.52 -6.98
C ALA A 109 -4.92 -13.12 -6.55
N ALA A 110 -5.06 -12.19 -5.59
CA ALA A 110 -6.35 -11.69 -5.14
C ALA A 110 -7.14 -11.02 -6.28
N ARG A 111 -6.45 -10.28 -7.17
CA ARG A 111 -7.11 -9.71 -8.35
C ARG A 111 -7.64 -10.76 -9.31
N LEU A 112 -6.85 -11.80 -9.59
CA LEU A 112 -7.27 -12.91 -10.44
C LEU A 112 -8.47 -13.68 -9.85
N GLU A 113 -8.49 -13.89 -8.53
CA GLU A 113 -9.63 -14.52 -7.84
C GLU A 113 -10.89 -13.65 -7.88
N SER A 114 -10.73 -12.33 -7.89
CA SER A 114 -11.83 -11.36 -8.00
C SER A 114 -12.33 -11.13 -9.43
N MET A 115 -11.65 -11.67 -10.46
CA MET A 115 -12.13 -11.57 -11.84
C MET A 115 -13.41 -12.41 -12.00
N PRO A 116 -14.51 -11.84 -12.51
CA PRO A 116 -15.69 -12.63 -12.83
C PRO A 116 -15.29 -13.68 -13.86
N VAL A 117 -15.53 -14.94 -13.55
CA VAL A 117 -15.38 -16.07 -14.48
C VAL A 117 -16.54 -16.05 -15.47
N ASP A 118 -16.67 -14.98 -16.27
CA ASP A 118 -17.61 -14.94 -17.37
C ASP A 118 -16.93 -15.48 -18.63
N GLY A 119 -16.78 -16.80 -18.61
CA GLY A 119 -16.61 -17.63 -19.80
C GLY A 119 -17.95 -17.98 -20.42
N VAL A 120 -18.82 -17.00 -20.71
CA VAL A 120 -20.00 -17.20 -21.56
C VAL A 120 -20.04 -16.11 -22.63
N VAL A 121 -19.22 -16.30 -23.67
CA VAL A 121 -19.52 -15.73 -24.99
C VAL A 121 -20.75 -16.47 -25.50
N VAL A 122 -21.94 -15.89 -25.33
CA VAL A 122 -23.11 -16.31 -26.09
C VAL A 122 -22.91 -15.72 -27.50
N HIS A 123 -22.50 -16.57 -28.44
CA HIS A 123 -22.60 -16.28 -29.87
C HIS A 123 -24.05 -16.40 -30.33
#